data_AF-A0A2W6B9Y6-F1
#
_entry.id   AF-A0A2W6B9Y6-F1
#
_cell.length_a   1.000
_cell.length_b   1.000
_cell.length_c   1.000
_cell.angle_alpha   90.00
_cell.angle_beta   90.00
_cell.angle_gamma   90.00
#
_symmetry.space_group_name_H-M   'P 1'
#
loop_
_entity.id
_entity.type
_entity.pdbx_description
1 polymer ?
#
loop_
_entity_poly.entity_id
_entity_poly.type
_entity_poly.pdbx_seq_one_letter_code
_entity_poly.pdbx_strand_id
1 'polypeptide(L)'
;MSKQAVADRVRRRTLLAASTAQGRVVYPIWQFDGSKVNPDVTSILAVFRNAAVDGWAIASWFTTPAASLDAATPVEWLRDGQEAAPVATLAQDTAHRWAR
;
A
#
# COMPACT_ATOMS: atom_id res chain seq x y z
N MET A 1 6.02 11.22 15.63
CA MET A 1 6.80 10.68 14.49
C MET A 1 7.76 11.76 14.00
N SER A 2 9.06 11.52 13.95
CA SER A 2 10.03 12.47 13.39
C SER A 2 10.20 12.25 11.88
N LYS A 3 10.66 13.25 11.13
CA LYS A 3 10.94 13.13 9.68
C LYS A 3 11.92 11.98 9.37
N GLN A 4 12.92 11.77 10.22
CA GLN A 4 13.87 10.65 10.10
C GLN A 4 13.19 9.28 10.23
N ALA A 5 12.26 9.12 11.18
CA ALA A 5 11.53 7.87 11.36
C ALA A 5 10.63 7.52 10.16
N VAL A 6 10.12 8.53 9.46
CA VAL A 6 9.36 8.34 8.21
C VAL A 6 10.29 7.90 7.07
N ALA A 7 11.41 8.60 6.87
CA ALA A 7 12.37 8.27 5.81
C ALA A 7 12.95 6.84 5.95
N ASP A 8 13.26 6.41 7.17
CA ASP A 8 13.74 5.05 7.43
C ASP A 8 12.70 3.97 7.12
N ARG A 9 11.40 4.25 7.34
CA ARG A 9 10.30 3.34 6.99
C ARG A 9 10.10 3.24 5.48
N VAL A 10 10.25 4.34 4.76
CA VAL A 10 10.26 4.33 3.28
C VAL A 10 11.41 3.48 2.77
N ARG A 11 12.62 3.67 3.32
CA ARG A 11 13.80 2.88 2.95
C ARG A 11 13.61 1.38 3.23
N ARG A 12 12.94 1.04 4.34
CA ARG A 12 12.57 -0.34 4.70
C ARG A 12 11.35 -0.86 3.93
N ARG A 13 10.75 -0.04 3.05
CA ARG A 13 9.53 -0.32 2.29
C ARG A 13 8.36 -0.78 3.17
N THR A 14 8.26 -0.20 4.36
CA THR A 14 7.16 -0.41 5.30
C THR A 14 6.19 0.77 5.33
N LEU A 15 6.38 1.73 4.43
CA LEU A 15 5.53 2.88 4.21
C LEU A 15 5.54 3.22 2.73
N LEU A 16 4.37 3.37 2.12
CA LEU A 16 4.22 3.81 0.75
C LEU A 16 4.54 5.30 0.65
N ALA A 17 5.44 5.60 -0.27
CA ALA A 17 5.81 6.93 -0.67
C ALA A 17 5.62 7.04 -2.18
N ALA A 18 4.99 8.12 -2.62
CA ALA A 18 4.87 8.46 -4.04
C ALA A 18 5.56 9.80 -4.31
N SER A 19 6.18 9.95 -5.47
CA SER A 19 6.80 11.20 -5.87
C SER A 19 5.86 11.95 -6.80
N THR A 20 5.50 13.18 -6.44
CA THR A 20 4.77 14.10 -7.34
C THR A 20 5.62 14.42 -8.57
N ALA A 21 4.99 14.93 -9.64
CA ALA A 21 5.69 15.37 -10.85
C ALA A 21 6.77 16.45 -10.56
N GLN A 22 6.64 17.17 -9.45
CA GLN A 22 7.59 18.20 -9.00
C GLN A 22 8.68 17.65 -8.05
N GLY A 23 8.79 16.33 -7.90
CA GLY A 23 9.80 15.67 -7.07
C GLY A 23 9.52 15.69 -5.57
N ARG A 24 8.37 16.22 -5.12
CA ARG A 24 7.97 16.12 -3.70
C ARG A 24 7.49 14.72 -3.38
N VAL A 25 8.00 14.15 -2.29
CA VAL A 25 7.55 12.87 -1.74
C VAL A 25 6.30 13.09 -0.90
N VAL A 26 5.23 12.35 -1.22
CA VAL A 26 3.96 12.35 -0.50
C VAL A 26 3.68 10.97 0.08
N TYR A 27 2.93 10.97 1.19
CA TYR A 27 2.54 9.77 1.93
C TYR A 27 1.02 9.70 1.97
N PRO A 28 0.39 8.72 1.30
CA PRO A 28 -1.06 8.56 1.36
C PRO A 28 -1.55 8.37 2.80
N ILE A 29 -2.55 9.16 3.21
CA ILE A 29 -3.02 9.24 4.60
C ILE A 29 -3.72 7.97 5.08
N TRP A 30 -4.33 7.21 4.16
CA TRP A 30 -5.07 6.00 4.47
C TRP A 30 -4.21 4.86 5.03
N GLN A 31 -2.88 4.97 4.92
CA GLN A 31 -1.93 4.01 5.50
C GLN A 31 -1.85 4.10 7.02
N PHE A 32 -2.38 5.18 7.58
CA PHE A 32 -2.28 5.47 9.00
C PHE A 32 -3.61 5.20 9.69
N ASP A 33 -3.52 4.58 10.87
CA ASP A 33 -4.55 4.56 11.89
C ASP A 33 -4.11 5.49 13.03
N GLY A 34 -4.73 6.67 13.09
CA GLY A 34 -4.28 7.79 13.92
C GLY A 34 -2.83 8.18 13.63
N SER A 35 -1.93 7.86 14.55
CA SER A 35 -0.49 8.18 14.44
C SER A 35 0.40 6.99 14.06
N LYS A 36 -0.19 5.80 13.89
CA LYS A 36 0.53 4.55 13.57
C LYS A 36 0.22 4.12 12.14
N VAL A 37 1.16 3.41 11.52
CA VAL A 37 0.92 2.79 10.21
C VAL A 37 0.14 1.50 10.45
N ASN A 38 -0.91 1.26 9.67
CA ASN A 38 -1.69 0.03 9.75
C ASN A 38 -0.77 -1.17 9.40
N PRO A 39 -0.67 -2.19 10.28
CA PRO A 39 0.22 -3.33 10.07
C PRO A 39 -0.19 -4.19 8.87
N ASP A 40 -1.48 -4.30 8.57
CA ASP A 40 -1.97 -5.05 7.40
C ASP A 40 -1.65 -4.30 6.12
N VAL A 41 -1.80 -2.97 6.10
CA VAL A 41 -1.32 -2.17 4.95
C VAL A 41 0.18 -2.40 4.73
N THR A 42 0.96 -2.44 5.82
CA THR A 42 2.41 -2.69 5.74
C THR A 42 2.73 -4.08 5.18
N SER A 43 1.97 -5.11 5.57
CA SER A 43 2.19 -6.49 5.10
C SER A 43 1.81 -6.65 3.63
N ILE A 44 0.75 -5.96 3.16
CA ILE A 44 0.36 -5.96 1.75
C ILE A 44 1.39 -5.18 0.90
N LEU A 45 1.87 -4.03 1.36
CA LEU A 45 2.93 -3.27 0.67
C LEU A 45 4.20 -4.10 0.44
N ALA A 46 4.52 -4.99 1.39
CA ALA A 46 5.66 -5.88 1.30
C ALA A 46 5.60 -6.85 0.10
N VAL A 47 4.40 -7.17 -0.41
CA VAL A 47 4.20 -8.04 -1.58
C VAL A 47 4.71 -7.39 -2.87
N PHE A 48 4.54 -6.07 -3.00
CA PHE A 48 4.96 -5.32 -4.19
C PHE A 48 6.47 -5.00 -4.22
N ARG A 49 7.26 -5.41 -3.21
CA ARG A 49 8.69 -5.06 -3.13
C ARG A 49 9.51 -5.50 -4.34
N ASN A 50 9.12 -6.59 -5.00
CA ASN A 50 9.83 -7.10 -6.16
C ASN A 50 9.19 -6.67 -7.48
N ALA A 51 8.03 -6.01 -7.45
CA ALA A 51 7.43 -5.42 -8.63
C ALA A 51 8.17 -4.11 -8.95
N ALA A 52 8.61 -3.93 -10.19
CA ALA A 52 9.28 -2.72 -10.66
C ALA A 52 8.28 -1.58 -10.94
N VAL A 53 7.45 -1.25 -9.94
CA VAL A 53 6.37 -0.26 -10.05
C VAL A 53 6.58 0.89 -9.08
N ASP A 54 6.06 2.07 -9.44
CA ASP A 54 6.18 3.25 -8.61
C ASP A 54 5.12 3.32 -7.50
N GLY A 55 5.29 4.28 -6.58
CA GLY A 55 4.38 4.45 -5.46
C GLY A 55 2.97 4.91 -5.86
N TRP A 56 2.79 5.53 -7.04
CA TRP A 56 1.48 5.93 -7.54
C TRP A 56 0.69 4.75 -8.07
N ALA A 57 1.34 3.81 -8.75
CA ALA A 57 0.73 2.56 -9.20
C ALA A 57 0.23 1.75 -7.99
N ILE A 58 1.06 1.59 -6.96
CA ILE A 58 0.68 0.90 -5.73
C ILE A 58 -0.44 1.66 -5.00
N ALA A 59 -0.35 3.00 -4.90
CA ALA A 59 -1.39 3.80 -4.26
C ALA A 59 -2.74 3.64 -4.98
N SER A 60 -2.72 3.67 -6.31
CA SER A 60 -3.92 3.51 -7.15
C SER A 60 -4.53 2.12 -6.95
N TRP A 61 -3.70 1.07 -6.87
CA TRP A 61 -4.18 -0.28 -6.62
C TRP A 61 -4.89 -0.41 -5.27
N PHE A 62 -4.34 0.19 -4.20
CA PHE A 62 -4.96 0.18 -2.88
C PHE A 62 -6.33 0.86 -2.84
N THR A 63 -6.57 1.80 -3.75
CA THR A 63 -7.82 2.57 -3.84
C THR A 63 -8.68 2.15 -5.04
N THR A 64 -8.40 1.00 -5.68
CA THR A 64 -9.18 0.48 -6.80
C THR A 64 -10.12 -0.63 -6.29
N PRO A 65 -11.43 -0.53 -6.55
CA PRO A 65 -12.39 -1.58 -6.21
C PRO A 65 -12.03 -2.94 -6.83
N ALA A 66 -12.22 -4.02 -6.08
CA ALA A 66 -11.99 -5.37 -6.56
C ALA A 66 -13.21 -6.27 -6.33
N ALA A 67 -13.61 -7.02 -7.37
CA ALA A 67 -14.75 -7.95 -7.27
C ALA A 67 -14.52 -9.05 -6.22
N SER A 68 -13.27 -9.44 -5.97
CA SER A 68 -12.90 -10.41 -4.94
C SER A 68 -12.97 -9.87 -3.51
N LEU A 69 -13.23 -8.57 -3.35
CA LEU A 69 -13.39 -7.87 -2.07
C LEU A 69 -14.80 -7.25 -1.99
N ASP A 70 -15.81 -7.91 -2.56
CA ASP A 70 -17.19 -7.43 -2.61
C ASP A 70 -17.33 -6.00 -3.18
N ALA A 71 -16.52 -5.69 -4.21
CA ALA A 71 -16.41 -4.37 -4.82
C ALA A 71 -15.91 -3.24 -3.89
N ALA A 72 -15.38 -3.57 -2.71
CA ALA A 72 -14.62 -2.65 -1.88
C ALA A 72 -13.18 -2.49 -2.42
N THR A 73 -12.55 -1.38 -2.04
CA THR A 73 -11.10 -1.20 -2.22
C THR A 73 -10.31 -1.97 -1.14
N PRO A 74 -9.05 -2.34 -1.40
CA PRO A 74 -8.16 -2.86 -0.37
C PRO A 74 -8.08 -1.98 0.90
N VAL A 75 -8.12 -0.66 0.72
CA VAL A 75 -8.11 0.29 1.85
C VAL A 75 -9.35 0.17 2.72
N GLU A 76 -10.54 0.14 2.11
CA GLU A 76 -11.81 0.01 2.84
C GLU A 76 -11.88 -1.34 3.53
N TRP A 77 -11.59 -2.42 2.81
CA TRP A 77 -11.59 -3.79 3.35
C TRP A 77 -10.75 -3.92 4.62
N LEU A 78 -9.50 -3.45 4.59
CA LEU A 78 -8.60 -3.50 5.74
C LEU A 78 -9.01 -2.55 6.87
N ARG A 79 -9.60 -1.39 6.55
CA ARG A 79 -10.08 -0.44 7.56
C ARG A 79 -11.29 -0.96 8.32
N ASP A 80 -12.15 -1.69 7.63
CA ASP A 80 -13.36 -2.30 8.21
C ASP A 80 -13.05 -3.53 9.07
N GLY A 81 -11.77 -3.88 9.23
CA GLY A 81 -11.31 -4.97 10.07
C GLY A 81 -11.58 -6.36 9.48
N GLN A 82 -11.82 -6.43 8.16
CA GLN A 82 -11.98 -7.70 7.46
C GLN A 82 -10.66 -8.45 7.37
N GLU A 83 -10.71 -9.75 7.08
CA GLU A 83 -9.51 -10.59 6.97
C GLU A 83 -8.55 -10.06 5.89
N ALA A 84 -7.26 -9.98 6.19
CA ALA A 84 -6.26 -9.49 5.24
C ALA A 84 -5.91 -10.49 4.12
N ALA A 85 -6.26 -11.78 4.29
CA ALA A 85 -5.86 -12.84 3.36
C ALA A 85 -6.38 -12.63 1.91
N PRO A 86 -7.66 -12.28 1.67
CA PRO A 86 -8.13 -11.93 0.33
C PRO A 86 -7.35 -10.79 -0.34
N VAL A 87 -6.99 -9.76 0.43
CA VAL A 87 -6.18 -8.63 -0.06
C VAL A 87 -4.77 -9.09 -0.42
N ALA A 88 -4.18 -9.98 0.39
CA ALA A 88 -2.86 -10.56 0.14
C ALA A 88 -2.83 -11.39 -1.15
N THR A 89 -3.84 -12.23 -1.39
CA THR A 89 -3.97 -12.99 -2.64
C THR A 89 -4.10 -12.07 -3.84
N LEU A 90 -4.97 -11.05 -3.77
CA LEU A 90 -5.13 -10.07 -4.84
C LEU A 90 -3.82 -9.31 -5.11
N ALA A 91 -3.07 -8.97 -4.06
CA ALA A 91 -1.78 -8.29 -4.17
C ALA A 91 -0.74 -9.17 -4.86
N GLN A 92 -0.67 -10.45 -4.52
CA GLN A 92 0.25 -11.42 -5.15
C GLN A 92 -0.05 -11.58 -6.64
N ASP A 93 -1.31 -11.77 -7.00
CA ASP A 93 -1.73 -11.87 -8.40
C ASP A 93 -1.38 -10.62 -9.19
N THR A 94 -1.60 -9.45 -8.59
CA THR A 94 -1.28 -8.17 -9.24
C THR A 94 0.23 -7.97 -9.37
N ALA A 95 1.00 -8.27 -8.32
CA ALA A 95 2.46 -8.18 -8.36
C ALA A 95 3.06 -9.11 -9.43
N HIS A 96 2.53 -10.33 -9.59
CA HIS A 96 2.93 -11.24 -10.66
C HIS A 96 2.62 -10.70 -12.06
N ARG A 97 1.50 -9.98 -12.24
CA ARG A 97 1.16 -9.35 -13.52
C ARG A 97 2.08 -8.18 -13.84
N TRP A 98 2.45 -7.38 -12.83
CA TRP A 98 3.33 -6.22 -12.99
C TRP A 98 4.81 -6.57 -13.10
N ALA A 99 5.21 -7.78 -12.71
CA ALA A 99 6.58 -8.27 -12.86
C ALA A 99 6.90 -8.80 -14.27
N ARG A 100 5.93 -8.79 -15.20
CA ARG A 100 6.09 -9.26 -16.58
C ARG A 100 6.44 -8.13 -17.54
#